data_AF-A0AB34I487-F1
#
_entry.id   AF-A0AB34I487-F1
#
_cell.length_a   1.000
_cell.length_b   1.000
_cell.length_c   1.000
_cell.angle_alpha   90.00
_cell.angle_beta   90.00
_cell.angle_gamma   90.00
#
_symmetry.space_group_name_H-M   'P 1'
#
loop_
_entity.id
_entity.type
_entity.pdbx_description
1 polymer ?
#
loop_
_entity_poly.entity_id
_entity_poly.type
_entity_poly.pdbx_seq_one_letter_code
_entity_poly.pdbx_strand_id
1 'polypeptide(L)'
;MSFNRHNLKYYVLPKKPKKVAFDCLEWIRKHHPHDSGIIYCLSRRECDTVADTLQKDGLAALAYHAGLSDSARDEVQHKWINQDGCQVTFLKINKGNNIL
;
A
#
# COMPACT_ATOMS: atom_id res chain seq x y z
N MET A 1 18.10 11.95 -20.76
CA MET A 1 17.58 10.61 -20.40
C MET A 1 16.08 10.59 -20.64
N SER A 2 15.53 9.47 -21.11
CA SER A 2 14.08 9.31 -21.30
C SER A 2 13.39 9.03 -19.96
N PHE A 3 12.21 9.62 -19.74
CA PHE A 3 11.36 9.33 -18.58
C PHE A 3 10.65 7.97 -18.67
N ASN A 4 10.74 7.30 -19.81
CA ASN A 4 10.08 6.02 -20.03
C ASN A 4 10.67 4.92 -19.14
N ARG A 5 9.80 4.18 -18.46
CA ARG A 5 10.14 3.00 -17.67
C ARG A 5 9.54 1.78 -18.36
N HIS A 6 10.32 1.16 -19.24
CA HIS A 6 9.88 0.02 -20.06
C HIS A 6 9.40 -1.19 -19.23
N ASN A 7 9.80 -1.26 -17.96
CA ASN A 7 9.41 -2.33 -17.04
C ASN A 7 8.11 -2.04 -16.27
N LEU A 8 7.48 -0.88 -16.46
CA LEU A 8 6.24 -0.52 -15.79
C LEU A 8 5.02 -0.72 -16.71
N LYS A 9 4.01 -1.39 -16.19
CA LYS A 9 2.71 -1.56 -16.85
C LYS A 9 1.72 -0.59 -16.21
N TYR A 10 1.10 0.26 -17.02
CA TYR A 10 0.15 1.28 -16.56
C TYR A 10 -1.28 0.82 -16.83
N TYR A 11 -2.12 0.87 -15.80
CA TYR A 11 -3.54 0.53 -15.89
C TYR A 11 -4.37 1.61 -15.21
N VAL A 12 -5.54 1.92 -15.78
CA VAL A 12 -6.55 2.79 -15.17
C VAL A 12 -7.86 2.03 -15.13
N LEU A 13 -8.38 1.80 -13.93
CA LEU A 13 -9.62 1.06 -13.70
C LEU A 13 -10.65 1.98 -13.02
N PRO A 14 -11.95 1.85 -13.34
CA PRO A 14 -13.00 2.58 -12.64
C PRO A 14 -13.02 2.24 -11.14
N LYS A 15 -12.86 3.23 -10.26
CA LYS A 15 -12.92 3.04 -8.80
C LYS A 15 -14.38 2.86 -8.35
N LYS A 16 -14.67 1.77 -7.63
CA LYS A 16 -15.91 1.58 -6.89
C LYS A 16 -15.68 1.99 -5.43
N PRO A 17 -16.16 3.16 -4.95
CA PRO A 17 -15.73 3.72 -3.67
C PRO A 17 -15.91 2.80 -2.47
N LYS A 18 -16.99 2.00 -2.44
CA LYS A 18 -17.29 1.06 -1.34
C LYS A 18 -16.63 -0.31 -1.48
N LYS A 19 -16.02 -0.64 -2.64
CA LYS A 19 -15.46 -1.96 -2.93
C LYS A 19 -13.96 -1.96 -3.21
N VAL A 20 -13.33 -0.79 -3.28
CA VAL A 20 -11.92 -0.65 -3.68
C VAL A 20 -10.95 -1.52 -2.86
N ALA A 21 -11.20 -1.70 -1.55
CA ALA A 21 -10.36 -2.56 -0.72
C ALA A 21 -10.41 -4.03 -1.19
N PHE A 22 -11.61 -4.55 -1.46
CA PHE A 22 -11.81 -5.89 -1.99
C PHE A 22 -11.25 -6.04 -3.41
N ASP A 23 -11.47 -5.05 -4.28
CA ASP A 23 -10.90 -5.04 -5.63
C ASP A 23 -9.36 -5.12 -5.57
N CYS A 24 -8.71 -4.40 -4.66
CA CYS A 24 -7.27 -4.48 -4.42
C CYS A 24 -6.85 -5.87 -3.90
N LEU A 25 -7.54 -6.41 -2.91
CA LEU A 25 -7.26 -7.72 -2.32
C LEU A 25 -7.31 -8.84 -3.38
N GLU A 26 -8.38 -8.89 -4.18
CA GLU A 26 -8.53 -9.88 -5.25
C GLU A 26 -7.42 -9.74 -6.29
N TRP A 27 -7.08 -8.50 -6.66
CA TRP A 27 -6.05 -8.23 -7.64
C TRP A 27 -4.67 -8.68 -7.15
N ILE A 28 -4.32 -8.40 -5.89
CA ILE A 28 -3.04 -8.80 -5.30
C ILE A 28 -2.94 -10.31 -5.22
N ARG A 29 -3.97 -11.00 -4.69
CA ARG A 29 -3.98 -12.46 -4.61
C ARG A 29 -3.82 -13.13 -5.97
N LYS A 30 -4.43 -12.55 -7.01
CA LYS A 30 -4.40 -13.12 -8.36
C LYS A 30 -3.06 -12.94 -9.07
N HIS A 31 -2.42 -11.79 -8.92
CA HIS A 31 -1.25 -11.44 -9.74
C HIS A 31 0.06 -11.42 -8.96
N HIS A 32 0.01 -11.17 -7.64
CA HIS A 32 1.16 -10.90 -6.77
C HIS A 32 0.96 -11.50 -5.36
N PRO A 33 0.60 -12.79 -5.21
CA PRO A 33 0.30 -13.37 -3.90
C PRO A 33 1.48 -13.36 -2.91
N HIS A 34 2.71 -13.28 -3.41
CA HIS A 34 3.94 -13.33 -2.60
C HIS A 34 4.89 -12.16 -2.84
N ASP A 35 4.49 -11.16 -3.63
CA ASP A 35 5.34 -10.00 -3.93
C ASP A 35 4.99 -8.83 -3.00
N SER A 36 5.96 -7.96 -2.76
CA SER A 36 5.72 -6.70 -2.03
C SER A 36 4.99 -5.67 -2.88
N GLY A 37 4.14 -4.87 -2.24
CA GLY A 37 3.40 -3.81 -2.91
C GLY A 37 3.23 -2.54 -2.09
N ILE A 38 2.94 -1.43 -2.78
CA ILE A 38 2.54 -0.16 -2.17
C ILE A 38 1.15 0.22 -2.70
N ILE A 39 0.23 0.56 -1.80
CA ILE A 39 -1.06 1.17 -2.16
C ILE A 39 -1.06 2.62 -1.68
N TYR A 40 -1.27 3.55 -2.62
CA TYR A 40 -1.41 4.96 -2.28
C TYR A 40 -2.85 5.34 -1.98
N CYS A 41 -3.07 6.01 -0.85
CA CYS A 41 -4.39 6.45 -0.41
C CYS A 41 -4.50 7.98 -0.36
N LEU A 42 -5.74 8.48 -0.43
CA LEU A 42 -6.01 9.91 -0.43
C LEU A 42 -5.90 10.51 0.98
N SER A 43 -6.23 9.75 2.03
CA SER A 43 -6.24 10.21 3.42
C SER A 43 -5.58 9.20 4.37
N ARG A 44 -5.21 9.66 5.58
CA ARG A 44 -4.69 8.78 6.65
C ARG A 44 -5.70 7.70 7.00
N ARG A 45 -6.95 8.12 7.25
CA ARG A 45 -8.08 7.24 7.52
C ARG A 45 -8.31 6.18 6.45
N GLU A 46 -8.13 6.52 5.17
CA GLU A 46 -8.25 5.54 4.07
C GLU A 46 -7.11 4.50 4.14
N CYS A 47 -5.88 4.90 4.50
CA CYS A 47 -4.79 3.94 4.73
C CYS A 47 -5.18 2.94 5.83
N ASP A 48 -5.62 3.44 6.99
CA ASP A 48 -5.98 2.60 8.13
C ASP A 48 -7.13 1.65 7.80
N THR A 49 -8.20 2.18 7.19
CA THR A 49 -9.41 1.40 6.89
C THR A 49 -9.12 0.28 5.88
N VAL A 50 -8.33 0.58 4.83
CA VAL A 50 -8.03 -0.42 3.81
C VAL A 50 -7.02 -1.44 4.32
N ALA A 51 -6.00 -1.02 5.08
CA ALA A 51 -5.06 -1.94 5.72
C ALA A 51 -5.77 -2.93 6.65
N ASP A 52 -6.65 -2.44 7.53
CA ASP A 52 -7.46 -3.27 8.43
C ASP A 52 -8.37 -4.25 7.66
N THR A 53 -8.98 -3.81 6.56
CA THR A 53 -9.80 -4.69 5.71
C THR A 53 -8.96 -5.84 5.14
N LEU A 54 -7.78 -5.54 4.60
CA LEU A 54 -6.91 -6.56 4.00
C LEU A 54 -6.31 -7.50 5.07
N GLN A 55 -5.98 -6.99 6.26
CA GLN A 55 -5.52 -7.79 7.40
C GLN A 55 -6.58 -8.78 7.86
N LYS A 56 -7.86 -8.36 7.95
CA LYS A 56 -8.99 -9.24 8.32
C LYS A 56 -9.18 -10.39 7.33
N ASP A 57 -8.83 -10.15 6.07
CA ASP A 57 -8.81 -11.17 5.03
C ASP A 57 -7.51 -11.98 5.00
N GLY A 58 -6.56 -11.75 5.90
CA GLY A 58 -5.33 -12.55 6.05
C GLY A 58 -4.16 -12.08 5.17
N LEU A 59 -4.21 -10.87 4.62
CA LEU A 59 -3.08 -10.27 3.91
C LEU A 59 -2.23 -9.45 4.89
N ALA A 60 -0.91 -9.67 4.89
CA ALA A 60 0.03 -8.92 5.73
C ALA A 60 0.16 -7.47 5.24
N ALA A 61 -0.75 -6.61 5.70
CA ALA A 61 -0.89 -5.23 5.27
C ALA A 61 -0.64 -4.27 6.44
N LEU A 62 0.05 -3.15 6.25
CA LEU A 62 0.24 -2.12 7.29
C LEU A 62 0.01 -0.71 6.75
N ALA A 63 -0.58 0.16 7.57
CA ALA A 63 -0.71 1.58 7.24
C ALA A 63 0.60 2.34 7.48
N TYR A 64 0.92 3.30 6.63
CA TYR A 64 2.09 4.16 6.76
C TYR A 64 1.74 5.62 6.43
N HIS A 65 1.74 6.47 7.46
CA HIS A 65 1.46 7.90 7.31
C HIS A 65 1.96 8.73 8.49
N ALA A 66 2.02 10.06 8.33
CA ALA A 66 2.47 11.01 9.34
C ALA A 66 1.59 11.13 10.61
N GLY A 67 0.52 10.36 10.74
CA GLY A 67 -0.22 10.20 12.00
C GLY A 67 0.35 9.14 12.94
N LEU A 68 1.27 8.30 12.45
CA LEU A 68 1.98 7.31 13.27
C LEU A 68 3.15 7.99 14.00
N SER A 69 3.52 7.45 15.17
CA SER A 69 4.78 7.83 15.81
C SER A 69 5.97 7.46 14.92
N ASP A 70 7.12 8.12 15.12
CA ASP A 70 8.33 7.80 14.35
C ASP A 70 8.76 6.34 14.57
N SER A 71 8.69 5.84 15.80
CA SER A 71 8.95 4.43 16.10
C SER A 71 8.03 3.47 15.34
N ALA A 72 6.73 3.77 15.25
CA ALA A 72 5.78 2.94 14.53
C ALA A 72 6.01 3.01 13.01
N ARG A 73 6.41 4.18 12.47
CA ARG A 73 6.79 4.32 11.06
C ARG A 73 8.02 3.49 10.74
N ASP A 74 9.05 3.58 11.57
CA ASP A 74 10.30 2.82 11.40
C ASP A 74 10.04 1.32 11.45
N GLU A 75 9.18 0.86 12.38
CA GLU A 75 8.78 -0.54 12.47
C GLU A 75 8.05 -1.01 11.21
N VAL A 76 7.05 -0.26 10.74
CA VAL A 76 6.30 -0.60 9.51
C VAL A 76 7.23 -0.63 8.29
N GLN A 77 8.12 0.35 8.18
CA GLN A 77 9.10 0.42 7.09
C GLN A 77 10.05 -0.77 7.13
N HIS A 78 10.57 -1.12 8.31
CA HIS A 78 11.47 -2.26 8.49
C HIS A 78 10.77 -3.58 8.14
N LYS A 79 9.54 -3.80 8.63
CA LYS A 79 8.73 -4.98 8.31
C LYS A 79 8.48 -5.11 6.81
N TRP A 80 8.15 -4.01 6.13
CA TRP A 80 7.86 -4.03 4.70
C TRP A 80 9.10 -4.26 3.83
N ILE A 81 10.21 -3.59 4.12
CA ILE A 81 11.48 -3.74 3.37
C ILE A 81 12.01 -5.17 3.48
N ASN A 82 11.95 -5.76 4.68
CA ASN A 82 12.47 -7.10 4.93
C ASN A 82 11.46 -8.23 4.64
N GLN A 83 10.25 -7.89 4.16
CA GLN A 83 9.15 -8.83 3.96
C GLN A 83 8.81 -9.65 5.23
N ASP A 84 9.00 -9.04 6.40
CA ASP A 84 8.76 -9.65 7.71
C ASP A 84 7.42 -9.19 8.27
N GLY A 85 6.37 -9.99 8.06
CA GLY A 85 5.02 -9.70 8.55
C GLY A 85 4.36 -8.47 7.87
N CYS A 86 4.91 -7.97 6.77
CA CYS A 86 4.31 -6.92 5.95
C CYS A 86 4.65 -7.11 4.46
N GLN A 87 3.65 -7.53 3.70
CA GLN A 87 3.71 -7.64 2.24
C GLN A 87 3.33 -6.32 1.56
N VAL A 88 2.28 -5.65 2.06
CA VAL A 88 1.72 -4.45 1.44
C VAL A 88 1.66 -3.30 2.42
N THR A 89 2.18 -2.14 2.03
CA THR A 89 2.11 -0.92 2.85
C THR A 89 1.20 0.13 2.20
N PHE A 90 0.45 0.86 3.02
CA PHE A 90 -0.49 1.89 2.58
C PHE A 90 0.06 3.28 2.84
N LEU A 91 0.39 4.01 1.78
CA LEU A 91 1.06 5.31 1.88
C LEU A 91 0.09 6.46 1.65
N LYS A 92 0.07 7.40 2.59
CA LYS A 92 -0.44 8.74 2.32
C LYS A 92 0.70 9.65 1.87
N ILE A 93 0.71 10.00 0.58
CA ILE A 93 1.62 11.05 0.07
C ILE A 93 1.19 12.40 0.64
N ASN A 94 2.09 13.03 1.39
CA ASN A 94 1.99 14.45 1.75
C ASN A 94 2.51 15.29 0.59
N LYS A 95 1.84 16.41 0.29
CA LYS A 95 2.39 17.39 -0.65
C LYS A 95 3.72 17.91 -0.08
N GLY A 96 4.86 17.44 -0.60
CA GLY A 96 6.19 17.92 -0.23
C GLY A 96 7.22 16.86 0.19
N ASN A 97 6.81 15.61 0.49
CA ASN A 97 7.77 14.56 0.87
C ASN A 97 7.83 13.46 -0.19
N ASN A 98 9.01 13.33 -0.82
CA ASN A 98 9.43 12.10 -1.50
C ASN A 98 9.73 11.07 -0.41
N ILE A 99 8.84 10.09 -0.23
CA ILE A 99 9.06 8.95 0.68
C ILE A 99 9.67 7.76 -0.11
N LEU A 100 10.23 8.04 -1.29
CA LEU A 100 11.15 7.22 -2.07
C LEU A 100 12.14 8.14 -2.77
#